data_AF-A0AAV0MFQ2-F1
#
_entry.id   AF-A0AAV0MFQ2-F1
#
_cell.length_a   1.000
_cell.length_b   1.000
_cell.length_c   1.000
_cell.angle_alpha   90.00
_cell.angle_beta   90.00
_cell.angle_gamma   90.00
#
_symmetry.space_group_name_H-M   'P 1'
#
loop_
_entity.id
_entity.type
_entity.pdbx_description
1 polymer ?
#
loop_
_entity_poly.entity_id
_entity_poly.type
_entity_poly.pdbx_seq_one_letter_code
_entity_poly.pdbx_strand_id
1 'polypeptide(L)'
;NLPPGQPGLPYVGETLDFISSGWKGCPEKFVNDRVTKFSSDVFKTNTVGNPPVVLARAAGNKFLFSNENKLVVAWWPDSVKKIFPSRRTTPRSMSPAGCGSSSPTSSSSTHKSGQYFSEPERFDPSRYEGGGPPPYTFVPFGGGPRICLVKEYAQLEILVFMHHLVERFRFQKLIPDEKIVVDPMLIPAKGLLVRLFPHKG
;
A
#
# COMPACT_ATOMS: atom_id res chain seq x y z
N ASN A 1 -24.65 -12.27 -6.82
CA ASN A 1 -23.56 -12.88 -6.02
C ASN A 1 -22.87 -11.81 -5.20
N LEU A 2 -22.94 -11.90 -3.87
CA LEU A 2 -22.22 -10.99 -2.97
C LEU A 2 -20.82 -11.55 -2.70
N PRO A 3 -19.79 -10.70 -2.51
CA PRO A 3 -18.46 -11.20 -2.21
C PRO A 3 -18.42 -11.94 -0.86
N PRO A 4 -17.65 -13.04 -0.76
CA PRO A 4 -17.52 -13.82 0.46
C PRO A 4 -16.91 -12.99 1.60
N GLY A 5 -17.24 -13.30 2.85
CA GLY A 5 -16.67 -12.59 4.00
C GLY A 5 -17.47 -12.79 5.29
N GLN A 6 -16.84 -12.51 6.43
CA GLN A 6 -17.48 -12.53 7.74
C GLN A 6 -17.23 -11.19 8.46
N PRO A 7 -18.21 -10.64 9.19
CA PRO A 7 -18.08 -9.35 9.88
C PRO A 7 -17.18 -9.36 11.13
N GLY A 8 -16.51 -10.48 11.45
CA GLY A 8 -15.64 -10.62 12.63
C GLY A 8 -16.40 -10.49 13.96
N LEU A 9 -15.68 -10.16 15.03
CA LEU A 9 -16.27 -9.91 16.36
C LEU A 9 -17.20 -8.67 16.34
N PRO A 10 -18.26 -8.62 17.17
CA PRO A 10 -19.12 -7.45 17.25
C PRO A 10 -18.30 -6.19 17.62
N TYR A 11 -18.58 -5.08 16.94
CA TYR A 11 -17.94 -3.75 17.05
C TYR A 11 -16.46 -3.64 16.60
N VAL A 12 -15.62 -4.64 16.89
CA VAL A 12 -14.18 -4.60 16.58
C VAL A 12 -13.85 -5.30 15.25
N GLY A 13 -14.70 -6.23 14.80
CA GLY A 13 -14.49 -6.99 13.58
C GLY A 13 -13.15 -7.72 13.59
N GLU A 14 -12.36 -7.52 12.53
CA GLU A 14 -11.00 -8.08 12.34
C GLU A 14 -9.91 -7.00 12.54
N THR A 15 -10.26 -5.88 13.19
CA THR A 15 -9.38 -4.71 13.35
C THR A 15 -8.09 -5.04 14.11
N LEU A 16 -8.15 -5.88 15.15
CA LEU A 16 -6.96 -6.27 15.91
C LEU A 16 -5.97 -7.09 15.08
N ASP A 17 -6.47 -8.00 14.24
CA ASP A 17 -5.63 -8.79 13.34
C ASP A 17 -4.97 -7.91 12.28
N PHE A 18 -5.71 -6.93 11.75
CA PHE A 18 -5.20 -5.95 10.81
C PHE A 18 -4.08 -5.10 11.42
N ILE A 19 -4.32 -4.52 12.61
CA ILE A 19 -3.33 -3.71 13.34
C ILE A 19 -2.12 -4.55 13.73
N SER A 20 -2.32 -5.75 14.29
CA SER A 20 -1.25 -6.67 14.67
C SER A 20 -0.37 -7.04 13.47
N SER A 21 -0.97 -7.32 12.31
CA SER A 21 -0.22 -7.64 11.09
C SER A 21 0.61 -6.45 10.60
N GLY A 22 0.06 -5.23 10.68
CA GLY A 22 0.79 -3.99 10.38
C GLY A 22 1.95 -3.73 11.34
N TRP A 23 1.73 -3.84 12.65
CA TRP A 23 2.77 -3.64 13.68
C TRP A 23 3.87 -4.70 13.63
N LYS A 24 3.56 -5.92 13.19
CA LYS A 24 4.54 -6.97 12.94
C LYS A 24 5.35 -6.77 11.64
N GLY A 25 5.03 -5.73 10.86
CA GLY A 25 5.71 -5.43 9.59
C GLY A 25 5.26 -6.33 8.43
N CYS A 26 4.14 -7.05 8.57
CA CYS A 26 3.59 -7.94 7.55
C CYS A 26 2.13 -7.58 7.22
N PRO A 27 1.81 -6.33 6.81
CA PRO A 27 0.44 -5.90 6.54
C PRO A 27 -0.25 -6.75 5.45
N GLU A 28 0.50 -7.29 4.50
CA GLU A 28 0.02 -8.17 3.43
C GLU A 28 -0.55 -9.50 3.94
N LYS A 29 -0.09 -9.98 5.10
CA LYS A 29 -0.53 -11.26 5.69
C LYS A 29 -2.04 -11.28 5.90
N PHE A 30 -2.59 -10.18 6.41
CA PHE A 30 -4.02 -10.04 6.64
C PHE A 30 -4.84 -10.31 5.37
N VAL A 31 -4.37 -9.79 4.23
CA VAL A 31 -5.06 -9.90 2.94
C VAL A 31 -4.86 -11.30 2.36
N ASN A 32 -3.63 -11.80 2.36
CA ASN A 32 -3.28 -13.11 1.80
C ASN A 32 -3.98 -14.26 2.53
N ASP A 33 -4.10 -14.18 3.86
CA ASP A 33 -4.81 -15.17 4.68
C ASP A 33 -6.30 -15.24 4.26
N ARG A 34 -6.92 -14.10 3.93
CA ARG A 34 -8.34 -14.01 3.53
C ARG A 34 -8.58 -14.41 2.09
N VAL A 35 -7.66 -14.05 1.18
CA VAL A 35 -7.71 -14.53 -0.22
C VAL A 35 -7.65 -16.05 -0.25
N THR A 36 -6.76 -16.65 0.55
CA THR A 36 -6.65 -18.11 0.69
C THR A 36 -7.90 -18.70 1.33
N LYS A 37 -8.35 -18.16 2.47
CA LYS A 37 -9.52 -18.65 3.22
C LYS A 37 -10.80 -18.64 2.38
N PHE A 38 -11.03 -17.58 1.62
CA PHE A 38 -12.26 -17.42 0.83
C PHE A 38 -12.10 -17.90 -0.62
N SER A 39 -10.90 -18.34 -1.02
CA SER A 39 -10.57 -18.69 -2.41
C SER A 39 -11.06 -17.61 -3.39
N SER A 40 -10.90 -16.34 -3.01
CA SER A 40 -11.45 -15.21 -3.73
C SER A 40 -10.56 -13.98 -3.62
N ASP A 41 -10.37 -13.30 -4.75
CA ASP A 41 -9.61 -12.04 -4.86
C ASP A 41 -10.41 -10.81 -4.40
N VAL A 42 -11.68 -11.02 -4.05
CA VAL A 42 -12.61 -10.01 -3.54
C VAL A 42 -13.32 -10.56 -2.32
N PHE A 43 -13.20 -9.87 -1.18
CA PHE A 43 -13.84 -10.31 0.05
C PHE A 43 -14.35 -9.13 0.89
N LYS A 44 -15.33 -9.41 1.75
CA LYS A 44 -15.80 -8.47 2.77
C LYS A 44 -15.08 -8.74 4.09
N THR A 45 -14.64 -7.68 4.75
CA THR A 45 -14.13 -7.71 6.13
C THR A 45 -14.73 -6.54 6.88
N ASN A 46 -14.70 -6.57 8.22
CA ASN A 46 -15.09 -5.44 9.06
C ASN A 46 -13.86 -4.94 9.81
N THR A 47 -13.41 -3.74 9.47
CA THR A 47 -12.28 -3.07 10.13
C THR A 47 -12.73 -1.68 10.50
N VAL A 48 -12.68 -1.34 11.80
CA VAL A 48 -13.12 -0.04 12.35
C VAL A 48 -14.61 0.24 12.09
N GLY A 49 -15.48 -0.71 12.44
CA GLY A 49 -16.94 -0.53 12.49
C GLY A 49 -17.64 -0.34 11.14
N ASN A 50 -16.90 -0.44 10.03
CA ASN A 50 -17.44 -0.38 8.68
C ASN A 50 -16.98 -1.62 7.91
N PRO A 51 -17.82 -2.24 7.08
CA PRO A 51 -17.43 -3.41 6.31
C PRO A 51 -16.88 -3.04 4.92
N PRO A 52 -15.56 -2.79 4.72
CA PRO A 52 -15.05 -2.59 3.37
C PRO A 52 -15.07 -3.87 2.55
N VAL A 53 -15.28 -3.70 1.24
CA VAL A 53 -14.91 -4.71 0.24
C VAL A 53 -13.44 -4.50 -0.09
N VAL A 54 -12.63 -5.53 0.09
CA VAL A 54 -11.20 -5.54 -0.26
C VAL A 54 -11.03 -6.16 -1.63
N LEU A 55 -10.29 -5.46 -2.52
CA LEU A 55 -9.87 -5.98 -3.81
C LEU A 55 -8.37 -6.27 -3.75
N ALA A 56 -7.98 -7.54 -3.81
CA ALA A 56 -6.64 -7.99 -3.43
C ALA A 56 -5.66 -8.20 -4.60
N ARG A 57 -6.10 -7.98 -5.85
CA ARG A 57 -5.34 -8.30 -7.08
C ARG A 57 -5.25 -7.13 -8.06
N ALA A 58 -4.43 -7.31 -9.09
CA ALA A 58 -4.20 -6.32 -10.15
C ALA A 58 -5.50 -5.86 -10.84
N ALA A 59 -6.46 -6.76 -11.08
CA ALA A 59 -7.77 -6.39 -11.62
C ALA A 59 -8.54 -5.46 -10.68
N GLY A 60 -8.42 -5.67 -9.37
CA GLY A 60 -8.96 -4.82 -8.32
C GLY A 60 -8.31 -3.43 -8.31
N ASN A 61 -6.98 -3.37 -8.37
CA ASN A 61 -6.23 -2.12 -8.50
C ASN A 61 -6.69 -1.35 -9.75
N LYS A 62 -6.75 -2.02 -10.91
CA LYS A 62 -7.24 -1.42 -12.16
C LYS A 62 -8.66 -0.87 -12.01
N PHE A 63 -9.57 -1.65 -11.43
CA PHE A 63 -10.95 -1.24 -11.20
C PHE A 63 -11.02 0.03 -10.35
N LEU A 64 -10.32 0.08 -9.22
CA LEU A 64 -10.35 1.23 -8.33
C LEU A 64 -9.75 2.48 -8.97
N PHE A 65 -8.55 2.38 -9.55
CA PHE A 65 -7.88 3.53 -10.15
C PHE A 65 -8.58 4.04 -11.42
N SER A 66 -9.26 3.18 -12.18
CA SER A 66 -9.98 3.58 -13.40
C SER A 66 -11.36 4.20 -13.12
N ASN A 67 -11.92 3.92 -11.94
CA ASN A 67 -13.28 4.32 -11.57
C ASN A 67 -13.35 5.32 -10.40
N GLU A 68 -12.22 5.90 -10.01
CA GLU A 68 -12.18 6.94 -8.98
C GLU A 68 -13.07 8.14 -9.37
N ASN A 69 -13.89 8.59 -8.42
CA ASN A 69 -14.93 9.61 -8.56
C ASN A 69 -16.04 9.28 -9.58
N LYS A 70 -16.10 8.03 -10.09
CA LYS A 70 -17.18 7.53 -10.95
C LYS A 70 -18.01 6.48 -10.24
N LEU A 71 -17.36 5.41 -9.77
CA LEU A 71 -17.99 4.30 -9.04
C LEU A 71 -17.47 4.17 -7.60
N VAL A 72 -16.29 4.75 -7.31
CA VAL A 72 -15.65 4.66 -6.00
C VAL A 72 -15.11 6.03 -5.60
N VAL A 73 -15.15 6.36 -4.31
CA VAL A 73 -14.61 7.62 -3.77
C VAL A 73 -13.64 7.28 -2.65
N ALA A 74 -12.47 7.93 -2.67
CA ALA A 74 -11.51 7.81 -1.58
C ALA A 74 -12.15 8.30 -0.27
N TRP A 75 -12.18 7.44 0.73
CA TRP A 75 -12.79 7.72 2.02
C TRP A 75 -11.80 7.45 3.14
N TRP A 76 -11.77 8.37 4.12
CA TRP A 76 -10.99 8.25 5.35
C TRP A 76 -11.93 8.21 6.56
N PRO A 77 -11.61 7.42 7.60
CA PRO A 77 -12.34 7.46 8.86
C PRO A 77 -12.29 8.85 9.50
N ASP A 78 -13.33 9.21 10.25
CA ASP A 78 -13.44 10.56 10.83
C ASP A 78 -12.35 10.85 11.88
N SER A 79 -11.86 9.81 12.58
CA SER A 79 -10.68 9.91 13.45
C SER A 79 -9.44 10.36 12.67
N VAL A 80 -9.26 9.88 11.44
CA VAL A 80 -8.11 10.25 10.60
C VAL A 80 -8.31 11.63 9.96
N LYS A 81 -9.54 11.99 9.56
CA LYS A 81 -9.85 13.34 9.08
C LYS A 81 -9.59 14.42 10.13
N LYS A 82 -9.78 14.11 11.43
CA LYS A 82 -9.46 15.02 12.53
C LYS A 82 -7.96 15.28 12.67
N ILE A 83 -7.14 14.29 12.36
CA ILE A 83 -5.66 14.37 12.44
C ILE A 83 -5.07 14.96 11.16
N PHE A 84 -5.66 14.66 10.01
CA PHE A 84 -5.28 15.17 8.69
C PHE A 84 -6.46 15.88 8.02
N PRO A 85 -6.78 17.13 8.43
CA PRO A 85 -7.88 17.87 7.84
C PRO A 85 -7.55 18.23 6.39
N SER A 86 -8.23 17.55 5.45
CA SER A 86 -8.07 17.79 4.02
C SER A 86 -8.75 19.10 3.61
N ARG A 87 -8.00 20.10 3.15
CA ARG A 87 -8.50 21.48 2.87
C ARG A 87 -9.33 21.65 1.59
N ARG A 88 -9.78 20.59 0.92
CA ARG A 88 -10.75 20.71 -0.20
C ARG A 88 -11.72 19.53 -0.24
N THR A 89 -12.82 19.66 0.50
CA THR A 89 -14.08 19.06 0.07
C THR A 89 -14.98 20.19 -0.37
N THR A 90 -15.10 20.39 -1.68
CA THR A 90 -16.27 21.09 -2.22
C THR A 90 -17.50 20.25 -1.87
N PRO A 91 -18.52 20.80 -1.21
CA PRO A 91 -19.75 20.09 -0.94
C PRO A 91 -20.57 20.06 -2.22
N ARG A 92 -20.54 18.94 -2.95
CA ARG A 92 -21.66 18.58 -3.82
C ARG A 92 -22.12 17.16 -3.51
N SER A 93 -23.37 17.13 -3.05
CA SER A 93 -24.26 15.99 -2.81
C SER A 93 -23.75 14.90 -1.87
N MET A 94 -24.33 14.90 -0.67
CA MET A 94 -24.80 13.66 -0.06
C MET A 94 -25.51 12.84 -1.14
N SER A 95 -24.93 11.70 -1.53
CA SER A 95 -25.70 10.64 -2.17
C SER A 95 -26.17 9.71 -1.05
N PRO A 96 -27.49 9.44 -0.94
CA PRO A 96 -28.03 8.59 0.11
C PRO A 96 -27.57 7.15 -0.13
N ALA A 97 -27.21 6.45 0.94
CA ALA A 97 -27.03 5.00 1.04
C ALA A 97 -26.86 4.24 -0.30
N GLY A 98 -25.64 4.18 -0.81
CA GLY A 98 -25.28 3.37 -1.97
C GLY A 98 -23.98 2.63 -1.69
N CYS A 99 -24.07 1.31 -1.60
CA CYS A 99 -22.97 0.33 -1.52
C CYS A 99 -21.67 0.83 -2.20
N GLY A 100 -20.63 1.15 -1.42
CA GLY A 100 -19.40 1.70 -2.00
C GLY A 100 -18.33 2.18 -1.03
N SER A 101 -18.26 1.65 0.19
CA SER A 101 -17.10 1.83 1.06
C SER A 101 -15.98 0.88 0.61
N SER A 102 -15.35 1.16 -0.53
CA SER A 102 -14.13 0.46 -0.95
C SER A 102 -12.90 1.25 -0.47
N SER A 103 -12.24 0.78 0.58
CA SER A 103 -10.92 1.28 1.02
C SER A 103 -10.20 0.17 1.81
N PRO A 104 -8.88 -0.04 1.67
CA PRO A 104 -8.00 0.24 0.54
C PRO A 104 -7.76 -1.03 -0.30
N THR A 105 -7.34 -0.88 -1.54
CA THR A 105 -6.54 -1.93 -2.18
C THR A 105 -5.33 -2.23 -1.34
N SER A 106 -5.01 -3.51 -1.26
CA SER A 106 -3.73 -3.96 -0.78
C SER A 106 -2.71 -3.84 -1.90
N SER A 107 -2.42 -2.61 -2.36
CA SER A 107 -1.32 -2.36 -3.30
C SER A 107 -0.05 -3.08 -2.82
N SER A 108 0.19 -3.04 -1.50
CA SER A 108 1.24 -3.79 -0.82
C SER A 108 1.16 -5.32 -1.02
N SER A 109 -0.02 -5.94 -1.05
CA SER A 109 -0.14 -7.38 -1.33
C SER A 109 0.17 -7.70 -2.79
N THR A 110 -0.25 -6.84 -3.74
CA THR A 110 0.08 -7.05 -5.16
C THR A 110 1.58 -6.88 -5.41
N HIS A 111 2.23 -5.91 -4.76
CA HIS A 111 3.67 -5.65 -4.90
C HIS A 111 4.55 -6.81 -4.39
N LYS A 112 4.04 -7.59 -3.43
CA LYS A 112 4.74 -8.74 -2.82
C LYS A 112 4.18 -10.10 -3.24
N SER A 113 3.28 -10.12 -4.23
CA SER A 113 2.61 -11.35 -4.65
C SER A 113 3.56 -12.22 -5.48
N GLY A 114 3.83 -13.43 -5.00
CA GLY A 114 4.56 -14.46 -5.76
C GLY A 114 3.91 -14.87 -7.09
N GLN A 115 2.63 -14.50 -7.30
CA GLN A 115 1.94 -14.69 -8.58
C GLN A 115 2.47 -13.76 -9.68
N TYR A 116 2.99 -12.59 -9.32
CA TYR A 116 3.46 -11.57 -10.27
C TYR A 116 4.98 -11.37 -10.20
N PHE A 117 5.59 -11.66 -9.06
CA PHE A 117 7.00 -11.41 -8.78
C PHE A 117 7.66 -12.68 -8.26
N SER A 118 8.58 -13.26 -9.03
CA SER A 118 9.46 -14.33 -8.55
C SER A 118 10.35 -13.80 -7.42
N GLU A 119 10.50 -14.56 -6.34
CA GLU A 119 11.26 -14.16 -5.14
C GLU A 119 10.92 -12.74 -4.65
N PRO A 120 9.66 -12.45 -4.27
CA PRO A 120 9.18 -11.08 -4.03
C PRO A 120 9.88 -10.35 -2.86
N GLU A 121 10.52 -11.09 -1.95
CA GLU A 121 11.27 -10.52 -0.82
C GLU A 121 12.75 -10.22 -1.17
N ARG A 122 13.21 -10.64 -2.36
CA ARG A 122 14.57 -10.37 -2.83
C ARG A 122 14.63 -9.02 -3.53
N PHE A 123 15.56 -8.17 -3.12
CA PHE A 123 15.87 -6.94 -3.86
C PHE A 123 16.60 -7.30 -5.16
N ASP A 124 15.89 -7.17 -6.27
CA ASP A 124 16.39 -7.49 -7.60
C ASP A 124 15.89 -6.44 -8.61
N PRO A 125 16.72 -5.44 -8.95
CA PRO A 125 16.35 -4.38 -9.89
C PRO A 125 16.06 -4.87 -11.31
N SER A 126 16.68 -5.98 -11.74
CA SER A 126 16.60 -6.47 -13.12
C SER A 126 15.17 -6.87 -13.53
N ARG A 127 14.30 -7.19 -12.57
CA ARG A 127 12.87 -7.50 -12.82
C ARG A 127 12.06 -6.37 -13.43
N TYR A 128 12.60 -5.14 -13.40
CA TYR A 128 11.95 -3.96 -13.97
C TYR A 128 12.51 -3.59 -15.35
N GLU A 129 13.49 -4.33 -15.87
CA GLU A 129 14.03 -4.12 -17.21
C GLU A 129 13.05 -4.60 -18.31
N GLY A 130 13.18 -4.05 -19.51
CA GLY A 130 12.32 -4.39 -20.65
C GLY A 130 10.88 -3.90 -20.49
N GLY A 131 9.91 -4.81 -20.57
CA GLY A 131 8.48 -4.49 -20.47
C GLY A 131 7.99 -4.19 -19.06
N GLY A 132 8.81 -4.43 -18.04
CA GLY A 132 8.45 -4.27 -16.64
C GLY A 132 7.34 -5.22 -16.16
N PRO A 133 6.85 -5.04 -14.92
CA PRO A 133 5.82 -5.89 -14.35
C PRO A 133 4.45 -5.65 -15.01
N PRO A 134 3.52 -6.63 -14.97
CA PRO A 134 2.21 -6.48 -15.58
C PRO A 134 1.48 -5.23 -15.04
N PRO A 135 0.67 -4.53 -15.87
CA PRO A 135 -0.04 -3.34 -15.44
C PRO A 135 -0.84 -3.54 -14.15
N TYR A 136 -0.84 -2.53 -13.26
CA TYR A 136 -1.54 -2.54 -11.97
C TYR A 136 -1.06 -3.60 -10.95
N THR A 137 0.04 -4.31 -11.20
CA THR A 137 0.69 -5.19 -10.20
C THR A 137 1.72 -4.47 -9.34
N PHE A 138 2.33 -3.40 -9.87
CA PHE A 138 3.27 -2.53 -9.17
C PHE A 138 2.84 -1.06 -9.34
N VAL A 139 2.27 -0.48 -8.28
CA VAL A 139 1.66 0.86 -8.27
C VAL A 139 2.12 1.68 -7.04
N PRO A 140 3.44 1.86 -6.82
CA PRO A 140 3.99 2.55 -5.65
C PRO A 140 3.56 4.02 -5.54
N PHE A 141 3.18 4.64 -6.66
CA PHE A 141 2.67 6.01 -6.74
C PHE A 141 1.17 6.08 -7.04
N GLY A 142 0.45 4.95 -6.90
CA GLY A 142 -0.93 4.80 -7.34
C GLY A 142 -1.06 4.61 -8.85
N GLY A 143 -2.26 4.85 -9.38
CA GLY A 143 -2.57 4.76 -10.81
C GLY A 143 -3.81 5.59 -11.17
N GLY A 144 -4.11 5.66 -12.46
CA GLY A 144 -5.28 6.39 -12.97
C GLY A 144 -5.13 7.93 -12.93
N PRO A 145 -6.24 8.69 -13.05
CA PRO A 145 -6.22 10.15 -13.15
C PRO A 145 -5.67 10.90 -11.92
N ARG A 146 -5.53 10.21 -10.79
CA ARG A 146 -5.03 10.75 -9.51
C ARG A 146 -3.74 10.07 -9.07
N ILE A 147 -2.97 9.53 -10.02
CA ILE A 147 -1.59 9.12 -9.78
C ILE A 147 -0.83 10.25 -9.07
N CYS A 148 0.10 9.89 -8.18
CA CYS A 148 0.85 10.85 -7.38
C CYS A 148 1.42 11.96 -8.27
N LEU A 149 1.01 13.21 -7.98
CA LEU A 149 1.42 14.38 -8.75
C LEU A 149 2.94 14.58 -8.75
N VAL A 150 3.62 14.06 -7.73
CA VAL A 150 5.06 14.22 -7.49
C VAL A 150 5.85 12.99 -7.96
N LYS A 151 5.24 12.05 -8.68
CA LYS A 151 5.90 10.79 -9.09
C LYS A 151 7.18 11.03 -9.87
N GLU A 152 7.13 11.85 -10.92
CA GLU A 152 8.26 12.10 -11.82
C GLU A 152 9.38 12.84 -11.08
N TYR A 153 9.01 13.78 -10.21
CA TYR A 153 9.98 14.48 -9.36
C TYR A 153 10.64 13.53 -8.35
N ALA A 154 9.86 12.69 -7.67
CA ALA A 154 10.38 11.72 -6.70
C ALA A 154 11.34 10.72 -7.36
N GLN A 155 11.05 10.27 -8.59
CA GLN A 155 11.95 9.40 -9.33
C GLN A 155 13.28 10.08 -9.67
N LEU A 156 13.23 11.36 -10.07
CA LEU A 156 14.45 12.14 -10.33
C LEU A 156 15.26 12.38 -9.04
N GLU A 157 14.60 12.76 -7.95
CA GLU A 157 15.25 12.99 -6.66
C GLU A 157 15.95 11.73 -6.15
N ILE A 158 15.28 10.57 -6.21
CA ILE A 158 15.85 9.27 -5.84
C ILE A 158 17.06 8.95 -6.74
N LEU A 159 16.95 9.15 -8.05
CA LEU A 159 18.05 8.87 -8.98
C LEU A 159 19.28 9.73 -8.68
N VAL A 160 19.09 11.05 -8.51
CA VAL A 160 20.17 11.99 -8.19
C VAL A 160 20.80 11.65 -6.84
N PHE A 161 19.96 11.39 -5.83
CA PHE A 161 20.44 10.98 -4.51
C PHE A 161 21.27 9.70 -4.58
N MET A 162 20.77 8.66 -5.25
CA MET A 162 21.45 7.38 -5.37
C MET A 162 22.77 7.49 -6.13
N HIS A 163 22.80 8.23 -7.24
CA HIS A 163 24.02 8.49 -8.01
C HIS A 163 25.11 9.11 -7.13
N HIS A 164 24.77 10.18 -6.39
CA HIS A 164 25.74 10.81 -5.48
C HIS A 164 26.13 9.89 -4.33
N LEU A 165 25.19 9.11 -3.80
CA LEU A 165 25.45 8.19 -2.70
C LEU A 165 26.47 7.11 -3.12
N VAL A 166 26.27 6.45 -4.27
CA VAL A 166 27.12 5.34 -4.72
C VAL A 166 28.46 5.82 -5.28
N GLU A 167 28.49 6.97 -5.95
CA GLU A 167 29.71 7.51 -6.55
C GLU A 167 30.64 8.19 -5.57
N ARG A 168 30.12 8.71 -4.45
CA ARG A 168 30.93 9.47 -3.48
C ARG A 168 31.15 8.72 -2.17
N PHE A 169 30.31 7.75 -1.84
CA PHE A 169 30.39 7.06 -0.55
C PHE A 169 30.29 5.54 -0.69
N ARG A 170 31.05 4.84 0.15
CA ARG A 170 30.66 3.52 0.67
C ARG A 170 29.81 3.73 1.90
N PHE A 171 28.83 2.87 2.13
CA PHE A 171 27.96 3.00 3.29
C PHE A 171 27.73 1.66 3.98
N GLN A 172 27.50 1.72 5.30
CA GLN A 172 27.20 0.54 6.11
C GLN A 172 26.04 0.86 7.06
N LYS A 173 25.08 -0.07 7.16
CA LYS A 173 24.05 -0.02 8.20
C LYS A 173 24.71 -0.20 9.58
N LEU A 174 24.40 0.70 10.51
CA LEU A 174 24.82 0.54 11.91
C LEU A 174 24.00 -0.53 12.63
N ILE A 175 22.78 -0.80 12.15
CA ILE A 175 21.90 -1.84 12.67
C ILE A 175 21.64 -2.84 11.52
N PRO A 176 22.34 -3.99 11.49
CA PRO A 176 22.20 -4.96 10.41
C PRO A 176 20.75 -5.46 10.21
N ASP A 177 20.07 -5.76 11.31
CA ASP A 177 18.71 -6.34 11.31
C ASP A 177 17.64 -5.29 11.67
N GLU A 178 17.78 -4.08 11.13
CA GLU A 178 16.79 -3.02 11.36
C GLU A 178 15.43 -3.41 10.79
N LYS A 179 14.41 -3.37 11.65
CA LYS A 179 13.04 -3.72 11.29
C LYS A 179 12.37 -2.57 10.54
N ILE A 180 11.52 -2.92 9.57
CA ILE A 180 10.58 -1.98 8.97
C ILE A 180 9.23 -2.14 9.69
N VAL A 181 8.65 -1.03 10.12
CA VAL A 181 7.34 -0.97 10.78
C VAL A 181 6.38 -0.08 10.00
N VAL A 182 5.07 -0.20 10.25
CA VAL A 182 4.05 0.64 9.63
C VAL A 182 3.57 1.67 10.65
N ASP A 183 3.88 2.96 10.42
CA ASP A 183 3.37 4.07 11.23
C ASP A 183 3.41 5.42 10.48
N PRO A 184 2.29 5.91 9.90
CA PRO A 184 1.27 5.17 9.17
C PRO A 184 1.77 4.60 7.83
N MET A 185 3.02 4.91 7.45
CA MET A 185 3.73 4.40 6.28
C MET A 185 4.83 3.42 6.71
N LEU A 186 5.39 2.67 5.75
CA LEU A 186 6.55 1.82 6.02
C LEU A 186 7.77 2.69 6.34
N ILE A 187 8.29 2.58 7.55
CA ILE A 187 9.48 3.30 8.02
C ILE A 187 10.46 2.34 8.72
N PRO A 188 11.77 2.61 8.65
CA PRO A 188 12.75 1.95 9.50
C PRO A 188 12.49 2.28 10.98
N ALA A 189 12.38 1.26 11.83
CA ALA A 189 12.01 1.42 13.23
C ALA A 189 12.97 2.29 14.05
N LYS A 190 14.22 2.45 13.58
CA LYS A 190 15.27 3.26 14.23
C LYS A 190 15.84 4.33 13.29
N GLY A 191 15.13 4.65 12.20
CA GLY A 191 15.48 5.74 11.28
C GLY A 191 16.57 5.43 10.24
N LEU A 192 16.93 4.15 10.03
CA LEU A 192 17.96 3.71 9.09
C LEU A 192 19.30 4.39 9.34
N LEU A 193 19.91 4.07 10.48
CA LEU A 193 21.20 4.64 10.84
C LEU A 193 22.31 4.07 9.94
N VAL A 194 22.93 4.96 9.16
CA VAL A 194 23.96 4.62 8.19
C VAL A 194 25.24 5.39 8.48
N ARG A 195 26.37 4.70 8.39
CA ARG A 195 27.70 5.32 8.38
C ARG A 195 28.19 5.46 6.95
N LEU A 196 28.59 6.67 6.56
CA LEU A 196 29.15 6.97 5.25
C LEU A 196 30.68 7.04 5.33
N PHE A 197 31.34 6.45 4.34
CA PHE A 197 32.78 6.48 4.13
C PHE A 197 33.03 7.09 2.75
N PRO A 198 33.65 8.28 2.64
CA PRO A 198 33.95 8.88 1.35
C PRO A 198 34.85 7.94 0.53
N HIS A 199 34.59 7.81 -0.78
CA HIS A 199 35.59 7.23 -1.67
C HIS A 199 36.81 8.15 -1.71
N LYS A 200 38.00 7.56 -1.80
CA LYS A 200 39.22 8.35 -2.06
C LYS A 200 39.12 8.85 -3.50
N GLY A 201 39.08 10.17 -3.67
CA GLY A 201 39.08 10.82 -4.98
C GLY A 201 40.40 10.65 -5.72
#